data_AF-A0AAV5T8T7-F1
#
_entry.id   AF-A0AAV5T8T7-F1
#
_cell.length_a   1.000
_cell.length_b   1.000
_cell.length_c   1.000
_cell.angle_alpha   90.00
_cell.angle_beta   90.00
_cell.angle_gamma   90.00
#
_symmetry.space_group_name_H-M   'P 1'
#
loop_
_entity.id
_entity.type
_entity.pdbx_description
1 polymer ?
#
loop_
_entity_poly.entity_id
_entity_poly.type
_entity_poly.pdbx_seq_one_letter_code
_entity_poly.pdbx_strand_id
1 'polypeptide(L)'
;MVSHKNEALFEIFAIFELVNIAASIATNLLLIHLIIHRSSREIGAYRYLLLAFAINDIYFPIVHFLTLPVICTYNDAFIMFSHGILTSRFSISLFGTTFSQTMPLLAHLIIYRLTATKWSRHLQFYTGRSCFLLVVVTLGAEVSLWFANSYYGYGSDHETREYVRPFMEEEQFVEDGKEFIGALYYDGSSKLRMGAFLATMGFNGMMSFFMSIIVFCSISITLHFRSGMGKIIAFEKVKRCKIFRINII
;
A
#
# COMPACT_ATOMS: atom_id res chain seq x y z
N MET A 1 -26.25 -13.80 -19.51
CA MET A 1 -25.70 -13.36 -20.82
C MET A 1 -25.08 -11.98 -20.64
N VAL A 2 -23.79 -11.93 -20.34
CA VAL A 2 -23.01 -10.69 -20.29
C VAL A 2 -23.02 -10.09 -21.69
N SER A 3 -23.47 -8.84 -21.83
CA SER A 3 -23.54 -8.15 -23.13
C SER A 3 -22.16 -8.13 -23.80
N HIS A 4 -22.07 -8.39 -25.12
CA HIS A 4 -20.80 -8.40 -25.90
C HIS A 4 -19.89 -7.18 -25.66
N LYS A 5 -20.47 -6.06 -25.21
CA LYS A 5 -19.74 -4.83 -24.86
C LYS A 5 -18.92 -4.96 -23.57
N ASN A 6 -19.36 -5.81 -22.65
CA ASN A 6 -18.68 -6.10 -21.39
C ASN A 6 -17.53 -7.09 -21.59
N GLU A 7 -17.67 -8.03 -22.53
CA GLU A 7 -16.63 -9.02 -22.85
C GLU A 7 -15.33 -8.35 -23.34
N ALA A 8 -15.43 -7.42 -24.30
CA ALA A 8 -14.29 -6.64 -24.76
C ALA A 8 -13.66 -5.78 -23.66
N LEU A 9 -14.48 -5.25 -22.73
CA LEU A 9 -13.97 -4.52 -21.57
C LEU A 9 -13.20 -5.44 -20.63
N PHE A 10 -13.70 -6.64 -20.35
CA PHE A 10 -13.00 -7.64 -19.54
C PHE A 10 -11.68 -8.07 -20.16
N GLU A 11 -11.64 -8.30 -21.48
CA GLU A 11 -10.39 -8.61 -22.18
C GLU A 11 -9.38 -7.46 -22.09
N ILE A 12 -9.83 -6.21 -22.28
CA ILE A 12 -8.97 -5.03 -22.12
C ILE A 12 -8.43 -4.94 -20.70
N PHE A 13 -9.26 -5.13 -19.68
CA PHE A 13 -8.82 -5.12 -18.29
C PHE A 13 -7.81 -6.23 -17.99
N ALA A 14 -8.04 -7.44 -18.49
CA ALA A 14 -7.12 -8.56 -18.32
C ALA A 14 -5.76 -8.30 -18.98
N ILE A 15 -5.73 -7.73 -20.19
CA ILE A 15 -4.48 -7.33 -20.86
C ILE A 15 -3.78 -6.24 -20.04
N PHE A 16 -4.50 -5.23 -19.57
CA PHE A 16 -3.94 -4.15 -18.76
C PHE A 16 -3.33 -4.68 -17.46
N GLU A 17 -4.02 -5.60 -16.79
CA GLU A 17 -3.55 -6.24 -15.57
C GLU A 17 -2.26 -7.03 -15.82
N LEU A 18 -2.23 -7.84 -16.89
CA LEU A 18 -1.04 -8.62 -17.25
C LEU A 18 0.16 -7.72 -17.57
N VAL A 19 -0.06 -6.65 -18.33
CA VAL A 19 0.98 -5.65 -18.63
C VAL A 19 1.48 -4.98 -17.35
N ASN A 20 0.57 -4.63 -16.43
CA ASN A 20 0.93 -4.01 -15.15
C ASN A 20 1.75 -4.95 -14.26
N ILE A 21 1.36 -6.23 -14.17
CA ILE A 21 2.12 -7.26 -13.44
C ILE A 21 3.52 -7.42 -14.03
N ALA A 22 3.62 -7.56 -15.35
CA ALA A 22 4.91 -7.71 -16.03
C ALA A 22 5.81 -6.48 -15.85
N ALA A 23 5.24 -5.27 -15.99
CA ALA A 23 5.95 -4.01 -15.78
C ALA A 23 6.42 -3.86 -14.33
N SER A 24 5.57 -4.17 -13.35
CA SER A 24 5.95 -4.14 -11.92
C SER A 24 7.11 -5.08 -11.64
N ILE A 25 7.06 -6.32 -12.11
CA ILE A 25 8.15 -7.29 -11.92
C ILE A 25 9.44 -6.78 -12.59
N ALA A 26 9.37 -6.33 -13.85
CA ALA A 26 10.54 -5.87 -14.57
C ALA A 26 11.20 -4.64 -13.92
N THR A 27 10.41 -3.64 -13.54
CA THR A 27 10.89 -2.41 -12.91
C THR A 27 11.47 -2.65 -11.52
N ASN A 28 10.85 -3.52 -10.71
CA ASN A 28 11.36 -3.87 -9.40
C ASN A 28 12.60 -4.77 -9.47
N LEU A 29 12.71 -5.68 -10.44
CA LEU A 29 13.95 -6.43 -10.68
C LEU A 29 15.09 -5.50 -11.10
N LEU A 30 14.81 -4.51 -11.95
CA LEU A 30 15.78 -3.46 -12.28
C LEU A 30 16.19 -2.67 -11.03
N LEU A 31 15.23 -2.29 -10.18
CA LEU A 31 15.51 -1.59 -8.93
C LEU A 31 16.42 -2.44 -8.01
N ILE A 32 16.13 -3.74 -7.86
CA ILE A 32 16.98 -4.67 -7.10
C ILE A 32 18.38 -4.74 -7.69
N HIS A 33 18.50 -4.87 -9.01
CA HIS A 33 19.78 -4.89 -9.71
C HIS A 33 20.59 -3.61 -9.44
N LEU A 34 19.96 -2.44 -9.52
CA LEU A 34 20.59 -1.15 -9.22
C LEU A 34 21.01 -1.05 -7.74
N ILE A 35 20.20 -1.55 -6.82
CA ILE A 35 20.52 -1.55 -5.39
C ILE A 35 21.74 -2.44 -5.11
N ILE A 36 21.85 -3.60 -5.76
CA ILE A 36 22.95 -4.54 -5.52
C ILE A 36 24.24 -4.07 -6.20
N HIS A 37 24.17 -3.61 -7.46
CA HIS A 37 25.37 -3.37 -8.28
C HIS A 37 25.80 -1.90 -8.36
N ARG A 38 24.89 -0.94 -8.18
CA ARG A 38 25.17 0.50 -8.39
C ARG A 38 25.03 1.35 -7.13
N SER A 39 24.45 0.82 -6.05
CA SER A 39 24.30 1.54 -4.79
C SER A 39 25.65 1.81 -4.13
N SER A 40 25.98 3.08 -3.92
CA SER A 40 27.20 3.47 -3.21
C SER A 40 27.11 3.08 -1.72
N ARG A 41 28.26 2.86 -1.07
CA ARG A 41 28.30 2.61 0.39
C ARG A 41 27.67 3.75 1.21
N GLU A 42 27.58 4.95 0.64
CA GLU A 42 26.99 6.15 1.27
C GLU A 42 25.47 6.03 1.48
N ILE A 43 24.79 5.18 0.71
CA ILE A 43 23.36 4.90 0.89
C ILE A 43 23.10 4.15 2.21
N GLY A 44 24.10 3.45 2.76
CA GLY A 44 24.04 2.89 4.10
C GLY A 44 22.87 1.91 4.32
N ALA A 45 22.11 2.10 5.41
CA ALA A 45 21.01 1.22 5.80
C ALA A 45 19.74 1.40 4.94
N TYR A 46 19.64 2.49 4.19
CA TYR A 46 18.50 2.79 3.30
C TYR A 46 18.29 1.73 2.22
N ARG A 47 19.38 1.11 1.74
CA ARG A 47 19.33 0.07 0.71
C ARG A 47 18.49 -1.14 1.12
N TYR A 48 18.47 -1.46 2.41
CA TYR A 48 17.68 -2.58 2.94
C TYR A 48 16.18 -2.25 2.93
N LEU A 49 15.81 -0.99 3.21
CA LEU A 49 14.42 -0.53 3.11
C LEU A 49 13.94 -0.52 1.66
N LEU A 50 14.79 -0.05 0.73
CA LEU A 50 14.49 -0.09 -0.70
C LEU A 50 14.35 -1.52 -1.23
N LEU A 51 15.21 -2.43 -0.76
CA LEU A 51 15.13 -3.85 -1.13
C LEU A 51 13.84 -4.49 -0.61
N ALA A 52 13.46 -4.22 0.65
CA ALA A 52 12.21 -4.70 1.22
C ALA A 52 10.99 -4.17 0.45
N PHE A 53 11.00 -2.89 0.07
CA PHE A 53 9.97 -2.30 -0.78
C PHE A 53 9.88 -2.99 -2.15
N ALA A 54 11.00 -3.17 -2.85
CA ALA A 54 11.03 -3.80 -4.17
C ALA A 54 10.58 -5.28 -4.12
N ILE A 55 10.94 -6.01 -3.06
CA ILE A 55 10.48 -7.39 -2.86
C ILE A 55 8.95 -7.42 -2.63
N ASN A 56 8.43 -6.51 -1.81
CA ASN A 56 6.99 -6.39 -1.57
C ASN A 56 6.22 -6.06 -2.86
N ASP A 57 6.78 -5.18 -3.68
CA ASP A 57 6.16 -4.72 -4.93
C ASP A 57 6.20 -5.79 -6.04
N ILE A 58 7.05 -6.82 -5.91
CA ILE A 58 7.00 -8.07 -6.70
C ILE A 58 6.03 -9.08 -6.08
N TYR A 59 6.02 -9.18 -4.76
CA TYR A 59 5.17 -10.12 -4.02
C TYR A 59 3.68 -9.82 -4.22
N PHE A 60 3.27 -8.55 -4.18
CA PHE A 60 1.88 -8.13 -4.38
C PHE A 60 1.28 -8.60 -5.72
N PRO A 61 1.89 -8.31 -6.89
CA PRO A 61 1.43 -8.81 -8.19
C PRO A 61 1.37 -10.34 -8.29
N ILE A 62 2.29 -11.06 -7.64
CA ILE A 62 2.26 -12.53 -7.62
C ILE A 62 1.02 -13.02 -6.86
N VAL A 63 0.75 -12.47 -5.67
CA VAL A 63 -0.46 -12.82 -4.92
C VAL A 63 -1.71 -12.44 -5.71
N HIS A 64 -1.73 -11.24 -6.31
CA HIS A 64 -2.83 -10.79 -7.17
C HIS A 64 -3.10 -11.78 -8.30
N PHE A 65 -2.07 -12.22 -9.04
CA PHE A 65 -2.19 -13.20 -10.11
C PHE A 65 -2.70 -14.56 -9.63
N LEU A 66 -2.29 -15.01 -8.43
CA LEU A 66 -2.74 -16.29 -7.88
C LEU A 66 -4.18 -16.25 -7.38
N THR A 67 -4.64 -15.11 -6.87
CA THR A 67 -6.01 -14.95 -6.35
C THR A 67 -6.99 -14.46 -7.41
N LEU A 68 -6.56 -13.69 -8.42
CA LEU A 68 -7.46 -12.96 -9.34
C LEU A 68 -8.68 -12.39 -8.59
N PRO A 69 -8.43 -11.50 -7.62
CA PRO A 69 -9.44 -11.05 -6.69
C PRO A 69 -10.41 -10.12 -7.41
N VAL A 70 -11.70 -10.34 -7.18
CA VAL A 70 -12.78 -9.50 -7.68
C VAL A 70 -13.41 -8.80 -6.49
N ILE A 71 -13.43 -7.47 -6.57
CA ILE A 71 -13.98 -6.61 -5.52
C ILE A 71 -15.25 -5.97 -6.08
N CYS A 72 -16.37 -6.22 -5.41
CA CYS A 72 -17.67 -5.70 -5.81
C CYS A 72 -18.35 -5.02 -4.63
N THR A 73 -19.05 -3.93 -4.90
CA THR A 73 -20.00 -3.33 -3.96
C THR A 73 -21.39 -3.55 -4.53
N TYR A 74 -22.26 -4.23 -3.79
CA TYR A 74 -23.62 -4.54 -4.17
C TYR A 74 -24.57 -4.00 -3.10
N ASN A 75 -25.30 -2.93 -3.43
CA ASN A 75 -26.18 -2.21 -2.49
C ASN A 75 -25.45 -1.87 -1.18
N ASP A 76 -25.89 -2.48 -0.08
CA ASP A 76 -25.38 -2.29 1.28
C ASP A 76 -24.27 -3.29 1.66
N ALA A 77 -23.78 -4.08 0.70
CA ALA A 77 -22.75 -5.09 0.91
C ALA A 77 -21.47 -4.77 0.13
N PHE A 78 -20.33 -4.90 0.81
CA PHE A 78 -19.01 -4.96 0.18
C PHE A 78 -18.55 -6.40 0.15
N ILE A 79 -18.11 -6.90 -1.02
CA ILE A 79 -17.83 -8.31 -1.24
C ILE A 79 -16.51 -8.44 -1.99
N MET A 80 -15.69 -9.40 -1.59
CA MET A 80 -14.48 -9.79 -2.29
C MET A 80 -14.39 -11.30 -2.39
N PHE A 81 -14.20 -11.79 -3.61
CA PHE A 81 -14.04 -13.20 -3.93
C PHE A 81 -12.87 -13.39 -4.90
N SER A 82 -12.40 -14.61 -5.07
CA SER A 82 -11.24 -14.95 -5.90
C SER A 82 -11.64 -15.92 -7.00
N HIS A 83 -11.23 -15.64 -8.23
CA HIS A 83 -11.40 -16.54 -9.38
C HIS A 83 -10.12 -17.28 -9.78
N GLY A 84 -9.01 -17.02 -9.09
CA GLY A 84 -7.72 -17.65 -9.37
C GLY A 84 -7.59 -19.06 -8.82
N ILE A 85 -6.34 -19.51 -8.69
CA ILE A 85 -5.98 -20.81 -8.11
C ILE A 85 -6.29 -20.84 -6.61
N LEU A 86 -6.14 -19.68 -5.95
CA LEU A 86 -6.26 -19.53 -4.51
C LEU A 86 -7.59 -18.89 -4.09
N THR A 87 -8.66 -19.70 -4.06
CA THR A 87 -10.05 -19.24 -3.82
C THR A 87 -10.51 -19.23 -2.36
N SER A 88 -9.68 -19.66 -1.42
CA SER A 88 -10.07 -19.75 -0.01
C SER A 88 -10.23 -18.36 0.64
N ARG A 89 -11.04 -18.25 1.71
CA ARG A 89 -11.14 -17.01 2.53
C ARG A 89 -9.76 -16.56 3.01
N PHE A 90 -8.91 -17.52 3.38
CA PHE A 90 -7.55 -17.26 3.81
C PHE A 90 -6.74 -16.54 2.73
N SER A 91 -6.83 -17.01 1.48
CA SER A 91 -6.13 -16.43 0.33
C SER A 91 -6.63 -15.03 0.00
N ILE A 92 -7.94 -14.80 0.11
CA ILE A 92 -8.56 -13.50 -0.12
C ILE A 92 -8.15 -12.50 0.97
N SER A 93 -8.13 -12.91 2.24
CA SER A 93 -7.62 -12.09 3.35
C SER A 93 -6.12 -11.82 3.23
N LEU A 94 -5.34 -12.79 2.73
CA LEU A 94 -3.91 -12.62 2.44
C LEU A 94 -3.71 -11.57 1.35
N PHE A 95 -4.47 -11.61 0.26
CA PHE A 95 -4.43 -10.60 -0.80
C PHE A 95 -4.69 -9.19 -0.24
N GLY A 96 -5.76 -9.02 0.55
CA GLY A 96 -6.07 -7.73 1.17
C GLY A 96 -4.95 -7.23 2.10
N THR A 97 -4.27 -8.15 2.78
CA THR A 97 -3.14 -7.81 3.65
C THR A 97 -1.93 -7.35 2.84
N THR A 98 -1.58 -8.07 1.77
CA THR A 98 -0.45 -7.73 0.90
C THR A 98 -0.62 -6.36 0.23
N PHE A 99 -1.87 -5.98 -0.09
CA PHE A 99 -2.18 -4.64 -0.58
C PHE A 99 -1.79 -3.53 0.43
N SER A 100 -2.07 -3.74 1.72
CA SER A 100 -1.83 -2.74 2.77
C SER A 100 -0.35 -2.58 3.14
N GLN A 101 0.45 -3.65 3.07
CA GLN A 101 1.88 -3.68 3.43
C GLN A 101 2.75 -2.61 2.73
N THR A 102 2.35 -2.12 1.56
CA THR A 102 3.07 -1.07 0.84
C THR A 102 3.10 0.25 1.62
N MET A 103 2.05 0.56 2.38
CA MET A 103 1.94 1.80 3.16
C MET A 103 2.98 1.92 4.28
N PRO A 104 3.12 0.96 5.21
CA PRO A 104 4.18 1.01 6.21
C PRO A 104 5.57 1.02 5.57
N LEU A 105 5.83 0.27 4.50
CA LEU A 105 7.12 0.30 3.81
C LEU A 105 7.44 1.68 3.25
N LEU A 106 6.47 2.32 2.61
CA LEU A 106 6.60 3.69 2.10
C LEU A 106 6.83 4.69 3.24
N ALA A 107 6.12 4.54 4.37
CA ALA A 107 6.33 5.35 5.56
C ALA A 107 7.78 5.23 6.09
N HIS A 108 8.34 4.02 6.18
CA HIS A 108 9.73 3.82 6.59
C HIS A 108 10.73 4.50 5.66
N LEU A 109 10.52 4.40 4.35
CA LEU A 109 11.38 5.05 3.35
C LEU A 109 11.40 6.57 3.55
N ILE A 110 10.24 7.19 3.78
CA ILE A 110 10.11 8.65 3.93
C ILE A 110 10.62 9.10 5.31
N ILE A 111 10.36 8.36 6.38
CA ILE A 111 10.91 8.63 7.72
C ILE A 111 12.44 8.59 7.68
N TYR A 112 13.01 7.59 7.02
CA TYR A 112 14.46 7.50 6.85
C TYR A 112 15.00 8.74 6.11
N ARG A 113 14.37 9.12 4.99
CA ARG A 113 14.75 10.34 4.23
C ARG A 113 14.68 11.59 5.11
N LEU A 114 13.60 11.79 5.86
CA LEU A 114 13.45 12.91 6.78
C LEU A 114 14.56 12.93 7.83
N THR A 115 14.88 11.77 8.41
CA THR A 115 15.93 11.63 9.41
C THR A 115 17.30 11.96 8.83
N ALA A 116 17.61 11.45 7.64
CA ALA A 116 18.86 11.74 6.94
C ALA A 116 19.01 13.24 6.60
N THR A 117 17.93 13.91 6.19
CA THR A 117 17.95 15.34 5.81
C THR A 117 17.97 16.27 7.02
N LYS A 118 17.05 16.10 7.98
CA LYS A 118 16.83 17.05 9.08
C LYS A 118 17.65 16.71 10.33
N TRP A 119 17.94 15.43 10.55
CA TRP A 119 18.45 14.91 11.81
C TRP A 119 19.59 13.90 11.60
N SER A 120 20.60 14.30 10.84
CA SER A 120 21.79 13.46 10.56
C SER A 120 22.41 12.83 11.81
N ARG A 121 22.34 13.50 12.98
CA ARG A 121 22.79 12.96 14.28
C ARG A 121 22.05 11.69 14.71
N HIS A 122 20.76 11.56 14.40
CA HIS A 122 19.94 10.40 14.73
C HIS A 122 20.07 9.26 13.70
N LEU A 123 20.79 9.46 12.61
CA LEU A 123 21.04 8.41 11.62
C LEU A 123 21.84 7.24 12.20
N GLN A 124 22.61 7.46 13.28
CA GLN A 124 23.34 6.41 14.00
C GLN A 124 22.41 5.32 14.59
N PHE A 125 21.14 5.64 14.87
CA PHE A 125 20.16 4.66 15.33
C PHE A 125 19.67 3.74 14.20
N TYR A 126 19.69 4.23 12.96
CA TYR A 126 19.31 3.48 11.76
C TYR A 126 20.50 2.67 11.23
N THR A 127 20.95 1.69 12.02
CA THR A 127 21.85 0.63 11.53
C THR A 127 21.04 -0.43 10.77
N GLY A 128 21.69 -1.20 9.90
CA GLY A 128 21.01 -2.23 9.08
C GLY A 128 20.19 -3.23 9.91
N ARG A 129 20.66 -3.61 11.10
CA ARG A 129 19.93 -4.48 12.04
C ARG A 129 18.69 -3.80 12.62
N SER A 130 18.82 -2.57 13.09
CA SER A 130 17.69 -1.80 13.61
C SER A 130 16.63 -1.53 12.55
N CYS A 131 17.04 -1.19 11.32
CA CYS A 131 16.12 -1.02 10.19
C CYS A 131 15.35 -2.31 9.90
N PHE A 132 16.05 -3.44 9.83
CA PHE A 132 15.43 -4.74 9.59
C PHE A 132 14.43 -5.09 10.68
N LEU A 133 14.81 -4.97 11.95
CA LEU A 133 13.91 -5.22 13.08
C LEU A 133 12.69 -4.31 13.07
N LEU A 134 12.87 -3.01 12.80
CA LEU A 134 11.77 -2.04 12.75
C LEU A 134 10.76 -2.38 11.65
N VAL A 135 11.25 -2.74 10.45
CA VAL A 135 10.40 -3.17 9.33
C VAL A 135 9.67 -4.47 9.66
N VAL A 136 10.37 -5.48 10.17
CA VAL A 136 9.77 -6.77 10.50
C VAL A 136 8.70 -6.63 11.58
N VAL A 137 8.96 -5.85 12.63
CA VAL A 137 7.98 -5.62 13.70
C VAL A 137 6.77 -4.85 13.16
N THR A 138 6.99 -3.80 12.37
CA THR A 138 5.87 -2.99 11.85
C THR A 138 5.03 -3.77 10.85
N LEU A 139 5.67 -4.50 9.93
CA LEU A 139 4.96 -5.36 8.97
C LEU A 139 4.27 -6.52 9.68
N GLY A 140 4.91 -7.16 10.64
CA GLY A 140 4.29 -8.26 11.41
C GLY A 140 3.05 -7.79 12.16
N ALA A 141 3.10 -6.62 12.79
CA ALA A 141 1.95 -6.03 13.46
C ALA A 141 0.83 -5.66 12.48
N GLU A 142 1.18 -5.00 11.37
CA GLU A 142 0.22 -4.58 10.34
C GLU A 142 -0.46 -5.79 9.70
N VAL A 143 0.31 -6.80 9.30
CA VAL A 143 -0.20 -8.05 8.74
C VAL A 143 -1.16 -8.74 9.69
N SER A 144 -0.78 -8.84 10.96
CA SER A 144 -1.60 -9.53 11.96
C SER A 144 -2.93 -8.80 12.19
N LEU A 145 -2.88 -7.46 12.32
CA LEU A 145 -4.06 -6.64 12.54
C LEU A 145 -4.98 -6.63 11.33
N TRP A 146 -4.43 -6.45 10.12
CA TRP A 146 -5.20 -6.41 8.88
C TRP A 146 -5.83 -7.77 8.58
N PHE A 147 -5.05 -8.84 8.70
CA PHE A 147 -5.53 -10.20 8.47
C PHE A 147 -6.62 -10.57 9.48
N ALA A 148 -6.42 -10.29 10.77
CA ALA A 148 -7.45 -10.56 11.79
C ALA A 148 -8.74 -9.76 11.51
N ASN A 149 -8.61 -8.48 11.17
CA ASN A 149 -9.76 -7.63 10.85
C ASN A 149 -10.50 -8.11 9.59
N SER A 150 -9.76 -8.56 8.57
CA SER A 150 -10.33 -9.14 7.34
C SER A 150 -11.00 -10.49 7.59
N TYR A 151 -10.32 -11.41 8.28
CA TYR A 151 -10.78 -12.77 8.45
C TYR A 151 -11.96 -12.87 9.42
N TYR A 152 -11.90 -12.15 10.56
CA TYR A 152 -12.96 -12.18 11.57
C TYR A 152 -14.02 -11.10 11.34
N GLY A 153 -13.63 -9.89 10.91
CA GLY A 153 -14.56 -8.77 10.76
C GLY A 153 -15.38 -8.83 9.46
N TYR A 154 -14.82 -9.38 8.39
CA TYR A 154 -15.48 -9.55 7.07
C TYR A 154 -15.78 -11.03 6.77
N GLY A 155 -15.85 -11.86 7.81
CA GLY A 155 -16.25 -13.26 7.66
C GLY A 155 -17.66 -13.36 7.04
N SER A 156 -17.83 -14.21 6.02
CA SER A 156 -19.15 -14.37 5.40
C SER A 156 -20.06 -15.20 6.29
N ASP A 157 -20.91 -14.49 7.04
CA ASP A 157 -22.05 -15.01 7.80
C ASP A 157 -23.15 -15.55 6.88
N HIS A 158 -24.06 -16.35 7.42
CA HIS A 158 -25.19 -16.93 6.68
C HIS A 158 -26.07 -15.84 6.02
N GLU A 159 -26.38 -14.77 6.75
CA GLU A 159 -27.19 -13.65 6.25
C GLU A 159 -26.52 -12.93 5.08
N THR A 160 -25.21 -12.64 5.18
CA THR A 160 -24.43 -12.00 4.10
C THR A 160 -24.40 -12.89 2.86
N ARG A 161 -24.30 -14.22 3.04
CA ARG A 161 -24.37 -15.20 1.95
C ARG A 161 -25.72 -15.20 1.25
N GLU A 162 -26.81 -15.19 2.00
CA GLU A 162 -28.15 -15.17 1.40
C GLU A 162 -28.47 -13.86 0.69
N TYR A 163 -28.02 -12.72 1.23
CA TYR A 163 -28.21 -11.40 0.61
C TYR A 163 -27.49 -11.28 -0.73
N VAL A 164 -26.26 -11.82 -0.81
CA VAL A 164 -25.38 -11.68 -1.97
C VAL A 164 -25.59 -12.81 -3.01
N ARG A 165 -26.20 -13.92 -2.61
CA ARG A 165 -26.53 -15.06 -3.49
C ARG A 165 -27.19 -14.67 -4.82
N PRO A 166 -28.29 -13.88 -4.87
CA PRO A 166 -28.92 -13.53 -6.14
C PRO A 166 -27.96 -12.79 -7.09
N PHE A 167 -27.15 -11.88 -6.56
CA PHE A 167 -26.13 -11.18 -7.36
C PHE A 167 -25.05 -12.14 -7.89
N MET A 168 -24.57 -13.07 -7.07
CA MET A 168 -23.56 -14.03 -7.51
C MET A 168 -24.12 -15.02 -8.54
N GLU A 169 -25.38 -15.42 -8.42
CA GLU A 169 -26.06 -16.32 -9.36
C GLU A 169 -26.33 -15.62 -10.70
N GLU A 170 -26.80 -14.37 -10.67
CA GLU A 170 -27.07 -13.56 -11.87
C GLU A 170 -25.81 -13.31 -12.71
N GLU A 171 -24.70 -12.99 -12.04
CA GLU A 171 -23.40 -12.75 -12.68
C GLU A 171 -22.60 -14.04 -12.90
N GLN A 172 -23.18 -15.21 -12.56
CA GLN A 172 -22.58 -16.53 -12.77
C GLN A 172 -21.22 -16.72 -12.07
N PHE A 173 -21.02 -16.04 -10.94
CA PHE A 173 -19.83 -16.17 -10.08
C PHE A 173 -19.92 -17.36 -9.11
N VAL A 174 -21.09 -17.98 -8.96
CA VAL A 174 -21.30 -19.16 -8.11
C VAL A 174 -20.79 -20.42 -8.83
N GLU A 175 -19.62 -20.87 -8.43
CA GLU A 175 -19.34 -22.32 -8.38
C GLU A 175 -19.58 -22.79 -6.94
N ASP A 176 -20.32 -23.87 -6.78
CA ASP A 176 -20.63 -24.47 -5.48
C ASP A 176 -19.34 -24.62 -4.64
N GLY A 177 -19.32 -24.02 -3.46
CA GLY A 177 -18.20 -24.10 -2.52
C GLY A 177 -17.16 -22.98 -2.61
N LYS A 178 -17.32 -21.96 -3.48
CA LYS A 178 -16.42 -20.79 -3.46
C LYS A 178 -16.62 -19.94 -2.22
N GLU A 179 -15.53 -19.69 -1.52
CA GLU A 179 -15.47 -18.84 -0.35
C GLU A 179 -15.31 -17.37 -0.74
N PHE A 180 -15.97 -16.48 0.00
CA PHE A 180 -15.81 -15.04 -0.16
C PHE A 180 -15.72 -14.36 1.21
N ILE A 181 -15.14 -13.16 1.24
CA ILE A 181 -15.19 -12.27 2.39
C ILE A 181 -16.06 -11.07 2.04
N GLY A 182 -16.78 -10.54 3.02
CA GLY A 182 -17.64 -9.40 2.78
C GLY A 182 -18.30 -8.88 4.03
N ALA A 183 -18.70 -7.62 3.96
CA ALA A 183 -19.37 -6.90 5.03
C ALA A 183 -20.72 -6.41 4.52
N LEU A 184 -21.80 -6.85 5.17
CA LEU A 184 -23.13 -6.28 5.01
C LEU A 184 -23.32 -5.21 6.08
N TYR A 185 -23.59 -3.97 5.67
CA TYR A 185 -23.66 -2.84 6.58
C TYR A 185 -25.02 -2.67 7.27
N TYR A 186 -26.10 -3.08 6.60
CA TYR A 186 -27.46 -2.99 7.12
C TYR A 186 -28.11 -4.38 7.16
N ASP A 187 -28.69 -4.71 8.30
CA ASP A 187 -29.59 -5.86 8.46
C ASP A 187 -30.88 -5.59 7.65
N GLY A 188 -31.63 -6.63 7.27
CA GLY A 188 -32.96 -6.53 6.66
C GLY A 188 -33.98 -5.69 7.45
N SER A 189 -33.70 -5.39 8.73
CA SER A 189 -34.44 -4.43 9.56
C SER A 189 -33.93 -2.98 9.50
N SER A 190 -33.06 -2.64 8.54
CA SER A 190 -32.36 -1.34 8.39
C SER A 190 -31.52 -0.91 9.59
N LYS A 191 -31.13 -1.85 10.46
CA LYS A 191 -30.21 -1.59 11.58
C LYS A 191 -28.78 -1.75 11.11
N LEU A 192 -27.92 -0.80 11.48
CA LEU A 192 -26.50 -0.82 11.15
C LEU A 192 -25.80 -1.96 11.90
N ARG A 193 -25.15 -2.86 11.15
CA ARG A 193 -24.36 -3.96 11.69
C ARG A 193 -23.05 -3.42 12.23
N MET A 194 -23.03 -3.13 13.52
CA MET A 194 -21.91 -2.45 14.19
C MET A 194 -20.58 -3.21 14.02
N GLY A 195 -20.60 -4.54 13.94
CA GLY A 195 -19.40 -5.35 13.69
C GLY A 195 -18.75 -5.05 12.33
N ALA A 196 -19.54 -5.07 11.26
CA ALA A 196 -19.08 -4.73 9.92
C ALA A 196 -18.55 -3.29 9.86
N PHE A 197 -19.30 -2.35 10.45
CA PHE A 197 -18.88 -0.95 10.52
C PHE A 197 -17.56 -0.76 11.29
N LEU A 198 -17.40 -1.39 12.45
CA LEU A 198 -16.16 -1.34 13.24
C LEU A 198 -14.99 -1.94 12.47
N ALA A 199 -15.19 -3.05 11.75
CA ALA A 199 -14.16 -3.65 10.91
C ALA A 199 -13.72 -2.70 9.78
N THR A 200 -14.66 -2.04 9.11
CA THR A 200 -14.36 -1.03 8.08
C THR A 200 -13.64 0.18 8.67
N MET A 201 -14.06 0.65 9.84
CA MET A 201 -13.38 1.72 10.57
C MET A 201 -11.96 1.31 10.98
N GLY A 202 -11.72 0.04 11.29
CA GLY A 202 -10.39 -0.51 11.53
C GLY A 202 -9.46 -0.35 10.31
N PHE A 203 -9.92 -0.73 9.11
CA PHE A 203 -9.16 -0.54 7.87
C PHE A 203 -8.88 0.94 7.60
N ASN A 204 -9.90 1.78 7.71
CA ASN A 204 -9.77 3.22 7.49
C ASN A 204 -8.80 3.89 8.48
N GLY A 205 -8.84 3.47 9.75
CA GLY A 205 -7.95 3.96 10.80
C GLY A 205 -6.49 3.60 10.52
N MET A 206 -6.21 2.33 10.17
CA MET A 206 -4.87 1.88 9.82
C MET A 206 -4.31 2.64 8.61
N MET A 207 -5.11 2.76 7.53
CA MET A 207 -4.72 3.52 6.34
C MET A 207 -4.46 5.00 6.65
N SER A 208 -5.35 5.64 7.42
CA SER A 208 -5.23 7.05 7.78
C SER A 208 -3.99 7.32 8.63
N PHE A 209 -3.63 6.40 9.51
CA PHE A 209 -2.44 6.51 10.35
C PHE A 209 -1.15 6.56 9.52
N PHE A 210 -0.94 5.59 8.63
CA PHE A 210 0.25 5.58 7.77
C PHE A 210 0.26 6.73 6.78
N MET A 211 -0.88 7.06 6.17
CA MET A 211 -0.99 8.20 5.26
C MET A 211 -0.64 9.53 5.96
N SER A 212 -1.11 9.72 7.19
CA SER A 212 -0.79 10.94 7.96
C SER A 212 0.70 11.07 8.23
N ILE A 213 1.37 9.96 8.57
CA ILE A 213 2.83 9.94 8.74
C ILE A 213 3.55 10.28 7.44
N ILE A 214 3.16 9.64 6.33
CA ILE A 214 3.75 9.85 5.01
C ILE A 214 3.61 11.31 4.58
N VAL A 215 2.42 11.89 4.71
CA VAL A 215 2.13 13.28 4.35
C VAL A 215 2.91 14.24 5.25
N PHE A 216 2.88 14.04 6.57
CA PHE A 216 3.60 14.87 7.53
C PHE A 216 5.11 14.88 7.27
N CYS A 217 5.71 13.71 7.06
CA CYS A 217 7.14 13.60 6.79
C CYS A 217 7.49 14.21 5.43
N SER A 218 6.68 14.00 4.41
CA SER A 218 6.89 14.58 3.07
C SER A 218 6.85 16.11 3.10
N ILE A 219 5.84 16.70 3.77
CA ILE A 219 5.74 18.15 3.95
C ILE A 219 6.95 18.68 4.71
N SER A 220 7.35 18.01 5.80
CA SER A 220 8.51 18.40 6.61
C SER A 220 9.81 18.42 5.80
N ILE A 221 10.03 17.44 4.92
CA ILE A 221 11.18 17.40 4.00
C ILE A 221 11.14 18.60 3.06
N THR A 222 10.02 18.82 2.38
CA THR A 222 9.89 19.92 1.41
C THR A 222 10.06 21.30 2.06
N LEU A 223 9.50 21.51 3.25
CA LEU A 223 9.69 22.75 4.01
C LEU A 223 11.16 22.97 4.37
N HIS A 224 11.86 21.93 4.81
CA HIS A 224 13.28 22.04 5.15
C HIS A 224 14.14 22.43 3.94
N PHE A 225 13.90 21.81 2.77
CA PHE A 225 14.60 22.18 1.53
C PHE A 225 14.31 23.62 1.11
N ARG A 226 13.05 24.08 1.21
CA ARG A 226 12.69 25.48 0.91
C ARG A 226 13.40 26.46 1.84
N SER A 227 13.44 26.18 3.14
CA SER A 227 14.16 27.02 4.10
C SER A 227 15.67 27.03 3.87
N GLY A 228 16.27 25.89 3.49
CA GLY A 228 17.68 25.78 3.14
C GLY A 228 18.05 26.61 1.91
N MET A 229 17.29 26.49 0.82
CA MET A 229 17.48 27.31 -0.38
C MET A 229 17.30 28.80 -0.10
N GLY A 230 16.32 29.18 0.72
CA GLY A 230 16.12 30.58 1.10
C GLY A 230 17.34 31.18 1.80
N LYS A 231 18.01 30.41 2.68
CA LYS A 231 19.25 30.83 3.33
C LYS A 231 20.42 30.95 2.35
N ILE A 232 20.56 30.03 1.39
CA ILE A 232 21.61 30.07 0.37
C ILE A 232 21.44 31.29 -0.53
N ILE A 233 20.23 31.57 -1.02
CA ILE A 233 19.93 32.73 -1.86
C ILE A 233 20.19 34.04 -1.09
N ALA A 234 19.79 34.10 0.19
CA ALA A 234 20.07 35.25 1.04
C ALA A 234 21.58 35.46 1.23
N PHE A 235 22.33 34.39 1.47
CA PHE A 235 23.79 34.44 1.61
C PHE A 235 24.48 34.89 0.31
N GLU A 236 24.05 34.40 -0.85
CA GLU A 236 24.57 34.84 -2.14
C GLU A 236 24.28 36.33 -2.40
N LYS A 237 23.08 36.82 -2.07
CA LYS A 237 22.75 38.25 -2.18
C LYS A 237 23.68 39.11 -1.32
N VAL A 238 23.90 38.72 -0.06
CA VAL A 238 24.82 39.42 0.85
C VAL A 238 26.26 39.41 0.30
N LYS A 239 26.72 38.27 -0.22
CA LYS A 239 28.06 38.14 -0.81
C LYS A 239 28.20 39.02 -2.06
N ARG A 240 27.20 39.06 -2.95
CA ARG A 240 27.18 39.96 -4.12
C ARG A 240 27.22 41.43 -3.72
N CYS A 241 26.42 41.85 -2.75
CA CYS A 241 26.43 43.24 -2.24
C CYS A 241 27.78 43.65 -1.65
N LYS A 242 28.50 42.74 -0.97
CA LYS A 242 29.85 43.02 -0.47
C LYS A 242 30.89 43.18 -1.59
N ILE A 243 30.82 42.36 -2.64
CA ILE A 243 31.73 42.45 -3.79
C ILE A 243 31.53 43.77 -4.55
N PHE A 244 30.28 44.19 -4.79
CA PHE A 244 30.00 45.48 -5.43
C PHE A 244 30.46 46.69 -4.61
N ARG A 245 30.50 46.59 -3.28
CA ARG A 245 31.04 47.66 -2.41
C ARG A 245 32.57 47.77 -2.45
N ILE A 246 33.28 46.71 -2.77
CA ILE A 246 34.76 46.69 -2.82
C ILE A 246 35.28 47.26 -4.15
N ASN A 247 34.52 47.16 -5.24
CA ASN A 247 34.92 47.68 -6.56
C ASN A 247 34.57 49.18 -6.80
N ILE A 248 34.12 49.92 -5.78
CA ILE A 248 33.75 51.35 -5.86
C ILE A 248 34.76 52.24 -5.09
N ILE A 249 35.87 51.67 -4.62
CA ILE A 249 37.02 52.39 -4.02
C ILE A 249 38.22 52.14 -4.92
#